data_AF-A0A6A5E5C9-F1
#
_entry.id   AF-A0A6A5E5C9-F1
#
_cell.length_a   1.000
_cell.length_b   1.000
_cell.length_c   1.000
_cell.angle_alpha   90.00
_cell.angle_beta   90.00
_cell.angle_gamma   90.00
#
_symmetry.space_group_name_H-M   'P 1'
#
loop_
_entity.id
_entity.type
_entity.pdbx_description
1 polymer ?
#
loop_
_entity_poly.entity_id
_entity_poly.type
_entity_poly.pdbx_seq_one_letter_code
_entity_poly.pdbx_strand_id
1 'polypeptide(L)'
;MGQREQILKLILENESVDHSVNLVDVSRETDGFSGSDLREMCRDAALLCVRDFVHAQNDSPTEDFIRPIHQSDLQKAVGKMKKSKMAGGHGGLLHAALD
;
A
#
# COMPACT_ATOMS: atom_id res chain seq x y z
N MET A 1 15.14 1.34 -14.06
CA MET A 1 13.85 1.34 -13.33
C MET A 1 13.25 -0.03 -13.43
N GLY A 2 12.74 -0.58 -12.32
CA GLY A 2 12.15 -1.92 -12.29
C GLY A 2 10.67 -1.91 -12.71
N GLN A 3 10.16 -3.04 -13.21
CA GLN A 3 8.75 -3.16 -13.64
C GLN A 3 7.76 -2.71 -12.54
N ARG A 4 8.01 -3.09 -11.27
CA ARG A 4 7.15 -2.68 -10.14
C ARG A 4 7.16 -1.18 -9.88
N GLU A 5 8.32 -0.53 -10.01
CA GLU A 5 8.44 0.92 -9.87
C GLU A 5 7.59 1.64 -10.93
N GLN A 6 7.58 1.14 -12.17
CA GLN A 6 6.75 1.68 -13.24
C GLN A 6 5.25 1.46 -13.00
N ILE A 7 4.88 0.29 -12.48
CA ILE A 7 3.48 -0.01 -12.12
C ILE A 7 3.02 0.91 -10.97
N LEU A 8 3.85 1.10 -9.94
CA LEU A 8 3.56 2.02 -8.85
C LEU A 8 3.37 3.46 -9.35
N LYS A 9 4.24 3.92 -10.26
CA LYS A 9 4.10 5.23 -10.91
C LYS A 9 2.77 5.36 -11.67
N LEU A 10 2.40 4.34 -12.43
CA LEU A 10 1.13 4.34 -13.19
C LEU A 10 -0.09 4.33 -12.26
N ILE A 11 -0.06 3.57 -11.18
CA ILE A 11 -1.16 3.52 -10.21
C ILE A 11 -1.34 4.88 -9.52
N LEU A 12 -0.22 5.54 -9.18
CA LEU A 12 -0.20 6.78 -8.42
C LEU A 12 -0.25 8.04 -9.30
N GLU A 13 -0.34 7.92 -10.63
CA GLU A 13 -0.26 9.04 -11.58
C GLU A 13 -1.32 10.14 -11.33
N ASN A 14 -2.51 9.76 -10.84
CA ASN A 14 -3.62 10.68 -10.56
C ASN A 14 -3.84 10.91 -9.07
N GLU A 15 -2.91 10.46 -8.22
CA GLU A 15 -2.98 10.65 -6.77
C GLU A 15 -2.10 11.82 -6.33
N SER A 16 -2.48 12.46 -5.23
CA SER A 16 -1.61 13.46 -4.58
C SER A 16 -0.52 12.73 -3.80
N VAL A 17 0.69 12.68 -4.35
CA VAL A 17 1.85 12.03 -3.72
C VAL A 17 2.90 13.06 -3.38
N ASP A 18 3.44 12.99 -2.17
CA ASP A 18 4.47 13.91 -1.75
C ASP A 18 5.79 13.66 -2.49
N HIS A 19 6.47 14.74 -2.82
CA HIS A 19 7.76 14.74 -3.54
C HIS A 19 8.88 13.96 -2.83
N SER A 20 8.79 13.76 -1.52
CA SER A 20 9.76 12.96 -0.75
C SER A 20 9.58 11.45 -0.90
N VAL A 21 8.51 10.98 -1.54
CA VAL A 21 8.24 9.55 -1.73
C VAL A 21 9.27 8.91 -2.66
N ASN A 22 9.95 7.88 -2.17
CA ASN A 22 10.87 7.07 -2.93
C ASN A 22 10.20 5.76 -3.41
N LEU A 23 9.65 5.77 -4.62
CA LEU A 23 9.02 4.59 -5.23
C LEU A 23 10.01 3.46 -5.53
N VAL A 24 11.31 3.75 -5.63
CA VAL A 24 12.34 2.69 -5.77
C VAL A 24 12.36 1.84 -4.50
N ASP A 25 12.35 2.46 -3.33
CA ASP A 25 12.34 1.73 -2.05
C ASP A 25 11.05 0.93 -1.88
N VAL A 26 9.89 1.55 -2.15
CA VAL A 26 8.58 0.86 -2.10
C VAL A 26 8.54 -0.35 -3.05
N SER A 27 9.15 -0.23 -4.24
CA SER A 27 9.21 -1.32 -5.22
C SER A 27 10.04 -2.51 -4.74
N ARG A 28 11.08 -2.27 -3.92
CA ARG A 28 11.93 -3.32 -3.33
C ARG A 28 11.21 -4.01 -2.17
N GLU A 29 10.42 -3.25 -1.40
CA GLU A 29 9.65 -3.79 -0.30
C GLU A 29 8.43 -4.61 -0.75
N THR A 30 7.99 -4.48 -2.00
CA THR A 30 6.82 -5.16 -2.58
C THR A 30 7.17 -6.36 -3.46
N ASP A 31 8.32 -7.00 -3.22
CA ASP A 31 8.64 -8.25 -3.89
C ASP A 31 7.59 -9.34 -3.60
N GLY A 32 7.24 -10.11 -4.64
CA GLY A 32 6.15 -11.10 -4.60
C GLY A 32 4.74 -10.53 -4.71
N PHE A 33 4.55 -9.20 -4.80
CA PHE A 33 3.23 -8.61 -5.03
C PHE A 33 2.86 -8.70 -6.52
N SER A 34 1.62 -9.10 -6.80
CA SER A 34 1.00 -8.98 -8.12
C SER A 34 0.60 -7.54 -8.43
N GLY A 35 0.21 -7.24 -9.67
CA GLY A 35 -0.25 -5.90 -10.04
C GLY A 35 -1.50 -5.44 -9.27
N SER A 36 -2.42 -6.35 -8.96
CA SER A 36 -3.58 -6.08 -8.11
C SER A 36 -3.19 -5.84 -6.66
N ASP A 37 -2.20 -6.58 -6.13
CA ASP A 37 -1.67 -6.32 -4.78
C ASP A 37 -1.05 -4.92 -4.67
N LEU A 38 -0.30 -4.48 -5.69
CA LEU A 38 0.27 -3.13 -5.72
C LEU A 38 -0.85 -2.07 -5.73
N ARG A 39 -1.91 -2.30 -6.53
CA ARG A 39 -3.06 -1.38 -6.60
C ARG A 39 -3.80 -1.29 -5.26
N GLU A 40 -4.07 -2.43 -4.62
CA GLU A 40 -4.73 -2.42 -3.31
C GLU A 40 -3.85 -1.78 -2.23
N MET A 41 -2.54 -2.01 -2.26
CA MET A 41 -1.59 -1.37 -1.35
C MET A 41 -1.61 0.16 -1.49
N CYS A 42 -1.56 0.69 -2.72
CA CYS A 42 -1.66 2.13 -2.97
C CYS A 42 -3.01 2.70 -2.51
N ARG A 43 -4.11 1.98 -2.76
CA ARG A 43 -5.45 2.36 -2.28
C ARG A 43 -5.51 2.44 -0.75
N ASP A 44 -4.95 1.47 -0.06
CA ASP A 44 -4.85 1.46 1.40
C ASP A 44 -4.07 2.70 1.93
N ALA A 45 -2.99 3.08 1.25
CA ALA A 45 -2.22 4.28 1.60
C ALA A 45 -3.01 5.58 1.41
N ALA A 46 -3.76 5.71 0.30
CA ALA A 46 -4.65 6.85 0.07
C ALA A 46 -5.75 6.95 1.14
N LEU A 47 -6.33 5.82 1.55
CA LEU A 47 -7.35 5.76 2.60
C LEU A 47 -6.82 6.19 3.98
N LEU A 48 -5.53 6.05 4.26
CA LEU A 48 -4.93 6.61 5.47
C LEU A 48 -5.01 8.14 5.47
N CYS A 49 -4.74 8.77 4.32
CA CYS A 49 -4.82 10.23 4.17
C CYS A 49 -6.26 10.73 4.36
N VAL A 50 -7.23 10.02 3.79
CA VAL A 50 -8.67 10.30 3.99
C VAL A 50 -9.07 10.16 5.46
N ARG A 51 -8.61 9.10 6.14
CA ARG A 51 -8.91 8.89 7.56
C ARG A 51 -8.34 10.01 8.42
N ASP A 52 -7.10 10.43 8.17
CA ASP A 52 -6.48 11.52 8.89
C ASP A 52 -7.26 12.83 8.71
N PHE A 53 -7.72 13.11 7.48
CA PHE A 53 -8.57 14.27 7.20
C PHE A 53 -9.90 14.24 7.96
N VAL A 54 -10.60 13.09 7.96
CA VAL A 54 -11.86 12.93 8.70
C VAL A 54 -11.63 13.10 10.21
N HIS A 55 -10.54 12.55 10.77
CA HIS A 55 -10.23 12.73 12.18
C HIS A 55 -9.88 14.19 12.52
N ALA A 56 -9.10 14.87 11.69
CA ALA A 56 -8.75 16.27 11.88
C ALA A 56 -9.98 17.18 11.92
N GLN A 57 -10.95 16.98 11.01
CA GLN A 57 -12.19 17.75 11.01
C GLN A 57 -13.03 17.60 12.29
N ASN A 58 -12.93 16.47 12.99
CA ASN A 58 -13.66 16.27 14.25
C ASN A 58 -13.01 17.01 15.43
N ASP A 59 -11.68 17.16 15.43
CA ASP A 59 -10.93 17.81 16.52
C ASP A 59 -10.81 19.32 16.33
N SER A 60 -10.63 19.79 15.09
CA SER A 60 -10.56 21.21 14.75
C SER A 60 -10.84 21.40 13.26
N PRO A 61 -11.82 22.23 12.86
CA PRO A 61 -12.06 22.55 11.45
C PRO A 61 -10.86 23.33 10.90
N THR A 62 -9.93 22.59 10.33
CA THR A 62 -8.80 23.06 9.53
C THR A 62 -9.14 22.91 8.05
N GLU A 63 -8.32 23.50 7.17
CA GLU A 63 -8.50 23.52 5.71
C GLU A 63 -9.10 22.23 5.12
N ASP A 64 -10.06 22.39 4.20
CA ASP A 64 -10.78 21.31 3.50
C ASP A 64 -9.92 20.58 2.45
N PHE A 65 -8.72 20.14 2.83
CA PHE A 65 -7.81 19.44 1.92
C PHE A 65 -7.31 18.12 2.51
N ILE A 66 -7.31 17.07 1.68
CA ILE A 66 -6.68 15.79 2.01
C ILE A 66 -5.18 15.93 1.75
N ARG A 67 -4.36 15.66 2.78
CA ARG A 67 -2.90 15.68 2.66
C ARG A 67 -2.39 14.69 1.58
N PRO A 68 -1.24 14.97 0.94
CA PRO A 68 -0.62 14.01 0.03
C PRO A 68 -0.25 12.69 0.73
N ILE A 69 -0.16 11.63 -0.06
CA ILE A 69 0.38 10.33 0.33
C ILE A 69 1.86 10.52 0.66
N HIS A 70 2.24 10.22 1.90
CA HIS A 70 3.61 10.22 2.36
C HIS A 70 4.23 8.82 2.26
N GLN A 71 5.57 8.77 2.32
CA GLN A 71 6.32 7.50 2.33
C GLN A 71 5.81 6.54 3.42
N SER A 72 5.46 7.07 4.59
CA SER A 72 5.00 6.27 5.73
C SER A 72 3.64 5.62 5.50
N ASP A 73 2.77 6.21 4.68
CA ASP A 73 1.46 5.61 4.35
C ASP A 73 1.64 4.38 3.47
N LEU A 74 2.50 4.48 2.45
CA LEU A 74 2.88 3.35 1.61
C LEU A 74 3.55 2.24 2.42
N GLN A 75 4.48 2.59 3.32
CA GLN A 75 5.14 1.60 4.20
C GLN A 75 4.16 0.90 5.15
N LYS A 76 3.22 1.64 5.74
CA LYS A 76 2.14 1.05 6.56
C LYS A 76 1.28 0.09 5.74
N ALA A 77 0.90 0.47 4.52
CA ALA A 77 0.11 -0.36 3.62
C ALA A 77 0.87 -1.63 3.19
N VAL A 78 2.16 -1.53 2.84
CA VAL A 78 3.02 -2.70 2.56
C VAL A 78 3.07 -3.64 3.75
N GLY A 79 3.29 -3.12 4.96
CA GLY A 79 3.32 -3.92 6.18
C GLY A 79 2.01 -4.65 6.46
N LYS A 80 0.87 -3.98 6.24
CA LYS A 80 -0.47 -4.58 6.35
C LYS A 80 -0.66 -5.70 5.32
N MET A 81 -0.33 -5.45 4.05
CA MET A 81 -0.49 -6.42 2.96
C MET A 81 0.37 -7.68 3.17
N LYS A 82 1.62 -7.52 3.62
CA LYS A 82 2.51 -8.65 3.95
C LYS A 82 1.92 -9.54 5.05
N LYS A 83 1.41 -8.94 6.12
CA LYS A 83 0.77 -9.69 7.22
C LYS A 83 -0.46 -10.47 6.74
N SER A 84 -1.31 -9.86 5.92
CA SER A 84 -2.50 -10.53 5.35
C SER A 84 -2.12 -11.73 4.49
N LYS A 85 -1.04 -11.65 3.71
CA LYS A 85 -0.56 -12.78 2.89
C LYS A 85 0.03 -13.92 3.74
N MET A 86 0.71 -13.61 4.84
CA MET A 86 1.23 -14.63 5.76
C MET A 86 0.11 -15.32 6.56
N ALA A 87 -0.92 -14.57 6.96
CA ALA A 87 -2.06 -15.11 7.70
C ALA A 87 -3.01 -15.95 6.83
N GLY A 88 -3.01 -15.73 5.51
CA GLY A 88 -3.80 -16.46 4.52
C GLY A 88 -3.05 -17.58 3.80
N GLY A 89 -1.91 -18.05 4.35
CA GLY A 89 -1.20 -19.20 3.81
C GLY A 89 -2.16 -20.36 3.64
N HIS A 90 -2.44 -20.72 2.39
CA HIS A 90 -3.09 -21.98 2.07
C HIS A 90 -2.30 -23.05 2.80
N GLY A 91 -2.99 -23.77 3.70
CA GLY A 91 -2.48 -25.01 4.25
C GLY A 91 -1.92 -25.81 3.08
N GLY A 92 -0.64 -26.18 3.21
CA GLY A 92 0.03 -27.00 2.24
C GLY A 92 -0.86 -28.20 1.90
N LEU A 93 -0.89 -28.52 0.61
CA LEU A 93 -1.16 -29.87 0.15
C LEU A 93 -0.22 -30.82 0.92
N LEU A 94 -0.71 -31.32 2.05
CA LEU A 94 -0.16 -32.43 2.79
C LEU A 94 -1.32 -33.41 3.01
N HIS A 95 -1.86 -33.96 1.93
CA HIS A 95 -2.42 -35.30 2.03
C HIS A 95 -1.31 -36.24 1.58
N ALA A 96 -0.83 -36.98 2.56
CA ALA A 96 0.24 -37.95 2.49
C ALA A 96 0.07 -38.92 1.31
N ALA A 97 1.21 -39.26 0.70
CA ALA A 97 1.39 -40.59 0.16
C ALA A 97 1.23 -41.59 1.30
N LEU A 98 0.18 -42.43 1.29
CA LEU A 98 0.16 -43.77 1.88
C LEU A 98 -0.97 -44.60 1.21
N ASP A 99 -0.55 -45.76 0.69
CA ASP A 99 -1.25 -46.87 0.01
C ASP A 99 -1.67 -46.69 -1.46
#